data_AF-A0A1H6E8K4-F1
#
_entry.id   AF-A0A1H6E8K4-F1
#
_cell.length_a   1.000
_cell.length_b   1.000
_cell.length_c   1.000
_cell.angle_alpha   90.00
_cell.angle_beta   90.00
_cell.angle_gamma   90.00
#
_symmetry.space_group_name_H-M   'P 1'
#
loop_
_entity.id
_entity.type
_entity.pdbx_description
1 polymer ?
#
loop_
_entity_poly.entity_id
_entity_poly.type
_entity_poly.pdbx_seq_one_letter_code
_entity_poly.pdbx_strand_id
1 'polypeptide(L)'
;MSMSAHMAGLRNRAAVVAAASVVTAGLGVGVGATPASADVHRGVAGCFAWSWGDGNTSVTVYWSNRCKTTHKLKIKYSLGWTTKNYTAVVGGKDKGHKRFQTASIVSIKDGGRA
;
A
#
# COMPACT_ATOMS: atom_id res chain seq x y z
N MET A 1 33.67 -20.69 35.34
CA MET A 1 33.65 -20.27 33.93
C MET A 1 32.28 -19.66 33.70
N SER A 2 32.05 -18.39 33.36
CA SER A 2 32.84 -17.44 32.60
C SER A 2 32.46 -16.02 33.07
N MET A 3 33.44 -15.20 33.42
CA MET A 3 33.27 -13.76 33.68
C MET A 3 34.11 -12.98 32.69
N SER A 4 33.39 -12.11 31.97
CA SER A 4 33.75 -10.79 31.46
C SER A 4 35.20 -10.42 31.14
N ALA A 5 35.32 -9.93 29.90
CA ALA A 5 35.98 -8.69 29.49
C ALA A 5 37.48 -8.48 29.75
N HIS A 6 38.21 -8.24 28.66
CA HIS A 6 39.19 -7.16 28.56
C HIS A 6 39.17 -6.67 27.09
N MET A 7 38.83 -5.40 26.81
CA MET A 7 39.76 -4.25 26.81
C MET A 7 40.81 -4.39 25.69
N ALA A 8 41.21 -3.42 24.90
CA ALA A 8 40.85 -2.05 24.57
C ALA A 8 41.74 -1.70 23.35
N GLY A 9 41.32 -0.72 22.55
CA GLY A 9 42.17 0.27 21.87
C GLY A 9 43.43 -0.15 21.10
N LEU A 10 43.51 0.25 19.83
CA LEU A 10 44.46 1.25 19.29
C LEU A 10 44.37 1.19 17.75
N ARG A 11 43.75 2.17 17.10
CA ARG A 11 44.39 3.35 16.49
C ARG A 11 45.31 3.04 15.29
N ASN A 12 44.71 3.26 14.12
CA ASN A 12 45.24 3.84 12.88
C ASN A 12 46.67 3.48 12.44
N ARG A 13 46.76 2.81 11.29
CA ARG A 13 47.67 3.21 10.20
C ARG A 13 46.98 3.10 8.85
N ALA A 14 47.14 4.17 8.08
CA ALA A 14 46.46 4.49 6.84
C ALA A 14 46.94 3.65 5.66
N ALA A 15 46.05 3.46 4.69
CA ALA A 15 46.37 3.52 3.27
C ALA A 15 45.07 3.82 2.50
N VAL A 16 44.80 5.10 2.27
CA VAL A 16 43.84 5.53 1.26
C VAL A 16 44.50 5.26 -0.09
N VAL A 17 44.05 4.22 -0.79
CA VAL A 17 44.32 4.06 -2.22
C VAL A 17 43.03 4.44 -2.93
N ALA A 18 42.98 5.69 -3.37
CA ALA A 18 41.98 6.16 -4.31
C ALA A 18 42.27 5.51 -5.67
N ALA A 19 41.66 4.35 -5.92
CA ALA A 19 41.57 3.79 -7.26
C ALA A 19 40.32 4.36 -7.93
N ALA A 20 40.51 5.42 -8.71
CA ALA A 20 39.51 5.93 -9.62
C ALA A 20 39.30 4.91 -10.75
N SER A 21 38.40 3.94 -10.55
CA SER A 21 37.86 3.13 -11.63
C SER A 21 36.71 3.90 -12.28
N VAL A 22 37.04 4.58 -13.39
CA VAL A 22 36.04 5.04 -14.35
C VAL A 22 35.44 3.78 -14.99
N VAL A 23 34.42 3.22 -14.35
CA VAL A 23 33.55 2.25 -14.99
C VAL A 23 32.63 3.08 -15.87
N THR A 24 32.95 3.11 -17.16
CA THR A 24 32.02 3.45 -18.22
C THR A 24 30.66 2.85 -17.89
N ALA A 25 29.70 3.71 -17.54
CA ALA A 25 28.31 3.35 -17.45
C ALA A 25 27.90 2.87 -18.85
N GLY A 26 28.07 1.58 -19.10
CA GLY A 26 27.39 0.90 -20.17
C GLY A 26 25.92 1.21 -19.94
N LEU A 27 25.33 1.99 -20.84
CA LEU A 27 23.91 2.16 -21.00
C LEU A 27 23.33 0.81 -21.46
N GLY A 28 23.42 -0.19 -20.58
CA GLY A 28 22.47 -1.26 -20.55
C GLY A 28 21.18 -0.59 -20.13
N VAL A 29 20.40 -0.17 -21.13
CA VAL A 29 18.97 0.05 -20.98
C VAL A 29 18.39 -1.32 -20.66
N GLY A 30 18.62 -1.79 -19.44
CA GLY A 30 17.70 -2.68 -18.79
C GLY A 30 16.40 -1.93 -18.87
N VAL A 31 15.49 -2.45 -19.70
CA VAL A 31 14.08 -2.14 -19.60
C VAL A 31 13.67 -2.67 -18.22
N GLY A 32 14.09 -1.95 -17.18
CA GLY A 32 13.44 -2.01 -15.89
C GLY A 32 12.05 -1.55 -16.24
N ALA A 33 11.13 -2.52 -16.32
CA ALA A 33 9.72 -2.22 -16.34
C ALA A 33 9.52 -1.26 -15.18
N THR A 34 9.39 0.04 -15.50
CA THR A 34 8.80 0.98 -14.57
C THR A 34 7.51 0.31 -14.19
N PRO A 35 7.28 -0.08 -12.92
CA PRO A 35 5.94 -0.48 -12.54
C PRO A 35 5.07 0.68 -13.01
N ALA A 36 4.13 0.43 -13.91
CA ALA A 36 3.15 1.43 -14.28
C ALA A 36 2.66 1.99 -12.94
N SER A 37 2.83 3.29 -12.71
CA SER A 37 2.35 3.92 -11.49
C SER A 37 0.85 3.67 -11.45
N ALA A 38 0.44 2.63 -10.73
CA ALA A 38 -0.96 2.34 -10.54
C ALA A 38 -1.49 3.49 -9.72
N ASP A 39 -2.35 4.31 -10.33
CA ASP A 39 -2.94 5.43 -9.63
C ASP A 39 -3.71 4.89 -8.42
N VAL A 40 -3.39 5.44 -7.25
CA VAL A 40 -4.04 5.04 -6.00
C VAL A 40 -5.14 6.04 -5.71
N HIS A 41 -6.37 5.61 -5.92
CA HIS A 41 -7.55 6.33 -5.50
C HIS A 41 -7.68 6.26 -3.98
N ARG A 42 -7.89 7.41 -3.35
CA ARG A 42 -8.09 7.53 -1.91
C ARG A 42 -9.22 8.50 -1.63
N GLY A 43 -9.90 8.29 -0.51
CA GLY A 43 -10.94 9.20 -0.10
C GLY A 43 -11.45 8.90 1.30
N VAL A 44 -12.29 9.81 1.78
CA VAL A 44 -12.99 9.67 3.05
C VAL A 44 -14.48 9.87 2.78
N ALA A 45 -15.29 8.91 3.21
CA ALA A 45 -16.74 8.98 3.17
C ALA A 45 -17.26 8.79 4.59
N GLY A 46 -17.73 9.89 5.22
CA GLY A 46 -18.25 9.87 6.58
C GLY A 46 -17.24 9.30 7.58
N CYS A 47 -17.60 8.19 8.20
CA CYS A 47 -16.76 7.47 9.16
C CYS A 47 -15.64 6.63 8.51
N PHE A 48 -15.67 6.39 7.21
CA PHE A 48 -14.72 5.51 6.53
C PHE A 48 -13.65 6.26 5.74
N ALA A 49 -12.38 5.93 5.98
CA ALA A 49 -11.32 6.19 5.01
C ALA A 49 -11.16 4.97 4.12
N TRP A 50 -10.93 5.18 2.82
CA TRP A 50 -10.79 4.10 1.85
C TRP A 50 -9.70 4.40 0.83
N SER A 51 -9.17 3.34 0.23
CA SER A 51 -8.23 3.42 -0.86
C SER A 51 -8.29 2.18 -1.75
N TRP A 52 -8.06 2.34 -3.04
CA TRP A 52 -7.75 1.24 -3.96
C TRP A 52 -6.72 1.70 -4.98
N GLY A 53 -5.87 0.79 -5.43
CA GLY A 53 -5.02 1.02 -6.58
C GLY A 53 -5.72 0.58 -7.84
N ASP A 54 -5.38 1.20 -8.96
CA ASP A 54 -5.78 0.71 -10.27
C ASP A 54 -5.25 -0.70 -10.50
N GLY A 55 -6.12 -1.54 -11.05
CA GLY A 55 -5.81 -2.92 -11.34
C GLY A 55 -6.39 -3.26 -12.71
N ASN A 56 -5.66 -4.08 -13.48
CA ASN A 56 -6.06 -4.36 -14.86
C ASN A 56 -7.36 -5.18 -14.94
N THR A 57 -7.52 -6.16 -14.05
CA THR A 57 -8.67 -7.09 -14.07
C THR A 57 -9.37 -7.20 -12.71
N SER A 58 -8.70 -6.74 -11.65
CA SER A 58 -9.23 -6.76 -10.30
C SER A 58 -8.61 -5.67 -9.46
N VAL A 59 -9.42 -5.04 -8.62
CA VAL A 59 -8.97 -4.05 -7.63
C VAL A 59 -9.27 -4.56 -6.22
N THR A 60 -8.38 -4.23 -5.29
CA THR A 60 -8.61 -4.46 -3.87
C THR A 60 -8.91 -3.12 -3.23
N VAL A 61 -10.12 -2.97 -2.72
CA VAL A 61 -10.52 -1.81 -1.93
C VAL A 61 -10.18 -2.09 -0.48
N TYR A 62 -9.42 -1.20 0.12
CA TYR A 62 -9.11 -1.16 1.54
C TYR A 62 -9.93 -0.08 2.20
N TRP A 63 -10.39 -0.32 3.42
CA TRP A 63 -11.11 0.67 4.21
C TRP A 63 -10.78 0.58 5.69
N SER A 64 -10.95 1.69 6.40
CA SER A 64 -10.88 1.76 7.86
C SER A 64 -12.02 2.62 8.39
N ASN A 65 -12.74 2.10 9.38
CA ASN A 65 -13.70 2.85 10.14
C ASN A 65 -12.94 3.71 11.17
N ARG A 66 -13.00 5.02 11.02
CA ARG A 66 -12.36 5.96 11.93
C ARG A 66 -13.20 6.24 13.18
N CYS A 67 -14.51 5.95 13.11
CA CYS A 67 -15.45 6.13 14.19
C CYS A 67 -15.37 4.96 15.19
N LYS A 68 -15.79 5.21 16.43
CA LYS A 68 -15.79 4.19 17.52
C LYS A 68 -16.98 3.24 17.47
N THR A 69 -17.94 3.48 16.57
CA THR A 69 -19.19 2.73 16.46
C THR A 69 -19.18 1.91 15.18
N THR A 70 -19.98 0.83 15.14
CA THR A 70 -20.16 0.01 13.94
C THR A 70 -20.91 0.81 12.87
N HIS A 71 -20.40 0.80 11.63
CA HIS A 71 -21.03 1.44 10.47
C HIS A 71 -21.06 0.51 9.26
N LYS A 72 -21.95 0.81 8.32
CA LYS A 72 -22.11 0.07 7.07
C LYS A 72 -21.34 0.79 5.96
N LEU A 73 -20.38 0.13 5.32
CA LEU A 73 -19.72 0.64 4.12
C LEU A 73 -20.46 0.13 2.89
N LYS A 74 -20.86 1.02 1.97
CA LYS A 74 -21.49 0.68 0.69
C LYS A 74 -20.53 0.98 -0.46
N ILE A 75 -20.16 -0.05 -1.21
CA ILE A 75 -19.30 0.03 -2.39
C ILE A 75 -20.12 -0.35 -3.62
N LYS A 76 -20.20 0.56 -4.58
CA LYS A 76 -20.82 0.34 -5.89
C LYS A 76 -19.71 0.12 -6.90
N TYR A 77 -19.77 -0.97 -7.67
CA TYR A 77 -18.74 -1.34 -8.64
C TYR A 77 -19.36 -1.87 -9.93
N SER A 78 -18.73 -1.59 -11.07
CA SER A 78 -19.19 -2.00 -12.40
C SER A 78 -18.50 -3.27 -12.86
N LEU A 79 -19.21 -4.17 -13.54
CA LEU A 79 -18.65 -5.35 -14.22
C LEU A 79 -18.65 -5.16 -15.76
N GLY A 80 -18.66 -3.91 -16.23
CA GLY A 80 -18.75 -3.54 -17.65
C GLY A 80 -20.21 -3.42 -18.12
N TRP A 81 -20.98 -4.50 -18.00
CA TRP A 81 -22.38 -4.57 -18.48
C TRP A 81 -23.43 -4.37 -17.39
N THR A 82 -23.02 -4.34 -16.12
CA THR A 82 -23.92 -4.13 -14.99
C THR A 82 -23.19 -3.49 -13.82
N THR A 83 -23.95 -2.93 -12.88
CA THR A 83 -23.41 -2.39 -11.63
C THR A 83 -23.94 -3.18 -10.44
N LYS A 84 -23.04 -3.55 -9.53
CA LYS A 84 -23.39 -4.25 -8.28
C LYS A 84 -23.05 -3.39 -7.07
N ASN A 85 -23.75 -3.68 -5.97
CA ASN A 85 -23.50 -3.07 -4.68
C ASN A 85 -22.99 -4.12 -3.71
N TYR A 86 -21.94 -3.79 -2.97
CA TYR A 86 -21.41 -4.55 -1.87
C TYR A 86 -21.58 -3.75 -0.58
N THR A 87 -22.09 -4.39 0.47
CA THR A 87 -22.22 -3.78 1.78
C THR A 87 -21.38 -4.57 2.79
N ALA A 88 -20.52 -3.88 3.52
CA ALA A 88 -19.78 -4.46 4.64
C ALA A 88 -20.23 -3.79 5.95
N VAL A 89 -20.46 -4.59 6.98
CA VAL A 89 -20.62 -4.09 8.35
C VAL A 89 -19.25 -4.09 9.00
N VAL A 90 -18.80 -2.93 9.46
CA VAL A 90 -17.44 -2.75 10.00
C VAL A 90 -17.55 -2.19 11.40
N GLY A 91 -16.95 -2.88 12.37
CA GLY A 91 -16.92 -2.42 13.76
C GLY A 91 -16.16 -1.10 13.92
N GLY A 92 -16.30 -0.50 15.09
CA GLY A 92 -15.64 0.76 15.42
C GLY A 92 -14.12 0.60 15.44
N LYS A 93 -13.39 1.54 14.83
CA LYS A 93 -11.91 1.48 14.69
C LYS A 93 -11.38 0.29 13.88
N ASP A 94 -12.27 -0.52 13.29
CA ASP A 94 -11.87 -1.69 12.51
C ASP A 94 -11.52 -1.33 11.07
N LYS A 95 -10.76 -2.20 10.45
CA LYS A 95 -10.33 -2.11 9.05
C LYS A 95 -10.71 -3.38 8.30
N GLY A 96 -10.85 -3.26 6.99
CA GLY A 96 -11.18 -4.39 6.13
C GLY A 96 -10.71 -4.15 4.71
N HIS A 97 -10.82 -5.19 3.90
CA HIS A 97 -10.58 -5.10 2.48
C HIS A 97 -11.46 -6.10 1.72
N LYS A 98 -11.71 -5.80 0.45
CA LYS A 98 -12.38 -6.72 -0.47
C LYS A 98 -11.75 -6.58 -1.84
N ARG A 99 -11.40 -7.72 -2.41
CA ARG A 99 -11.04 -7.82 -3.83
C ARG A 99 -12.31 -7.93 -4.66
N PHE A 100 -12.41 -7.07 -5.65
CA PHE A 100 -13.46 -7.09 -6.67
C PHE A 100 -12.83 -7.56 -7.99
N GLN A 101 -13.50 -8.48 -8.70
CA GLN A 101 -13.09 -8.95 -10.03
C GLN A 101 -13.49 -7.92 -11.11
N THR A 102 -13.15 -6.66 -10.87
CA THR A 102 -13.33 -5.56 -11.80
C THR A 102 -12.24 -4.52 -11.56
N ALA A 103 -11.96 -3.71 -12.58
CA ALA A 103 -11.16 -2.49 -12.46
C ALA A 103 -12.00 -1.27 -12.02
N SER A 104 -13.32 -1.35 -12.07
CA SER A 104 -14.18 -0.15 -12.02
C SER A 104 -14.95 -0.02 -10.71
N ILE A 105 -14.42 0.78 -9.79
CA ILE A 105 -15.15 1.25 -8.61
C ILE A 105 -15.93 2.52 -8.98
N VAL A 106 -17.25 2.50 -8.77
CA VAL A 106 -18.15 3.60 -9.14
C VAL A 106 -18.31 4.58 -7.99
N SER A 107 -18.53 4.08 -6.76
CA SER A 107 -18.64 4.94 -5.59
C SER A 107 -18.45 4.16 -4.30
N ILE A 108 -17.85 4.81 -3.29
CA ILE A 108 -17.78 4.31 -1.92
C ILE A 108 -18.44 5.32 -1.00
N LYS A 109 -19.42 4.88 -0.21
CA LYS A 109 -20.21 5.74 0.68
C LYS A 109 -20.40 5.10 2.05
N ASP A 110 -20.52 5.95 3.06
CA ASP A 110 -21.00 5.56 4.38
C ASP A 110 -22.52 5.33 4.32
N GLY A 111 -22.94 4.12 4.70
CA GLY A 111 -24.32 3.71 4.81
C GLY A 111 -24.94 4.00 6.18
N GLY A 112 -24.17 4.59 7.10
CA GLY A 112 -24.60 4.94 8.45
C GLY A 112 -24.37 3.83 9.46
N ARG A 113 -24.82 4.10 10.70
CA ARG A 113 -24.63 3.22 11.85
C ARG A 113 -25.32 1.87 11.62
N ALA A 114 -24.61 0.79 11.92
CA ALA A 114 -25.05 -0.57 11.64
C ALA A 114 -26.02 -1.10 12.68
#